data_AF-A0A7W3N1Y2-F1
#
_entry.id   AF-A0A7W3N1Y2-F1
#
_cell.length_a   1.000
_cell.length_b   1.000
_cell.length_c   1.000
_cell.angle_alpha   90.00
_cell.angle_beta   90.00
_cell.angle_gamma   90.00
#
_symmetry.space_group_name_H-M   'P 1'
#
loop_
_entity.id
_entity.type
_entity.pdbx_description
1 polymer ?
#
loop_
_entity_poly.entity_id
_entity_poly.type
_entity_poly.pdbx_seq_one_letter_code
_entity_poly.pdbx_strand_id
1 'polypeptide(L)'
;MTSSLATRARKKADEYRPADTDTDTDAGADTDAGADADPRALRKQVRSLNEQITAMEAAFREAMPEGTSSARLIRDALTCIGGTPELARCDAQTVVGALMTCAQLGLRPGVPGLNHAWLIPDVNPLTGQYEATLLIGYRGYIELAYRHPDVKAISTRTVYSKDEFFSEFVVENGQCRDRLVHRPSMDDDRGRPSKYYAVAQLDGGVVVTEHWSQQRMEQHRDKYARRTNGQITGPWITHFEQMARKTMIRGPLVKDLPISADLGVALAVDDGVREDPDPKADPVEVTIRRTVDQAQPNGDAPAASTAEEARS
;
A
#
# COMPACT_ATOMS: atom_id res chain seq x y z
N MET A 1 -25.20 -52.31 4.65
CA MET A 1 -26.24 -51.45 5.27
C MET A 1 -25.55 -50.32 6.01
N THR A 2 -25.17 -49.31 5.24
CA THR A 2 -24.66 -48.02 5.69
C THR A 2 -25.85 -47.11 6.02
N SER A 3 -25.91 -46.57 7.24
CA SER A 3 -26.54 -45.27 7.58
C SER A 3 -26.92 -45.26 9.07
N SER A 4 -26.13 -44.61 9.93
CA SER A 4 -26.65 -43.92 11.13
C SER A 4 -25.57 -43.12 11.87
N LEU A 5 -24.75 -42.34 11.16
CA LEU A 5 -23.87 -41.33 11.79
C LEU A 5 -23.92 -39.96 11.10
N ALA A 6 -24.77 -39.79 10.07
CA ALA A 6 -24.85 -38.57 9.26
C ALA A 6 -25.88 -37.53 9.74
N THR A 7 -26.59 -37.75 10.85
CA THR A 7 -27.81 -36.97 11.16
C THR A 7 -27.65 -35.93 12.28
N ARG A 8 -26.48 -35.80 12.93
CA ARG A 8 -26.31 -34.87 14.07
C ARG A 8 -25.45 -33.62 13.83
N ALA A 9 -24.90 -33.43 12.64
CA ALA A 9 -24.06 -32.26 12.31
C ALA A 9 -24.75 -31.20 11.41
N ARG A 10 -26.06 -31.32 11.13
CA ARG A 10 -26.78 -30.48 10.16
C ARG A 10 -27.69 -29.38 10.74
N LYS A 11 -27.58 -29.03 12.03
CA LYS A 11 -28.55 -28.10 12.66
C LYS A 11 -27.96 -26.85 13.33
N LYS A 12 -26.83 -26.32 12.82
CA LYS A 12 -26.26 -25.04 13.29
C LYS A 12 -25.62 -24.18 12.19
N ALA A 13 -26.17 -24.27 10.97
CA ALA A 13 -25.67 -23.54 9.80
C ALA A 13 -26.75 -22.65 9.15
N ASP A 14 -27.77 -22.25 9.91
CA ASP A 14 -28.94 -21.57 9.37
C ASP A 14 -29.29 -20.35 10.23
N GLU A 15 -28.51 -19.28 10.06
CA GLU A 15 -28.94 -17.89 10.25
C GLU A 15 -27.85 -16.95 9.73
N TYR A 16 -27.76 -16.84 8.40
CA TYR A 16 -27.21 -15.64 7.77
C TYR A 16 -28.15 -15.25 6.65
N ARG A 17 -29.04 -14.32 6.97
CA ARG A 17 -29.98 -13.72 6.03
C ARG A 17 -29.24 -12.64 5.24
N PRO A 18 -29.18 -12.71 3.89
CA PRO A 18 -28.67 -11.59 3.11
C PRO A 18 -29.66 -10.43 3.24
N ALA A 19 -29.16 -9.24 3.54
CA ALA A 19 -29.98 -8.04 3.48
C ALA A 19 -30.26 -7.73 2.00
N ASP A 20 -31.53 -7.79 1.64
CA ASP A 20 -32.08 -7.38 0.36
C ASP A 20 -31.67 -5.93 0.07
N THR A 21 -30.97 -5.71 -1.04
CA THR A 21 -30.69 -4.38 -1.59
C THR A 21 -31.93 -3.90 -2.33
N ASP A 22 -32.82 -3.22 -1.62
CA ASP A 22 -33.75 -2.28 -2.23
C ASP A 22 -33.13 -0.88 -2.20
N THR A 23 -32.96 -0.34 -3.40
CA THR A 23 -32.57 1.02 -3.72
C THR A 23 -33.59 2.02 -3.17
N ASP A 24 -33.16 2.87 -2.24
CA ASP A 24 -33.46 4.30 -2.21
C ASP A 24 -32.92 4.89 -0.90
N THR A 25 -31.74 5.50 -0.94
CA THR A 25 -31.38 6.51 0.06
C THR A 25 -30.44 7.51 -0.57
N ASP A 26 -31.07 8.59 -1.02
CA ASP A 26 -30.67 9.99 -0.97
C ASP A 26 -29.20 10.32 -0.69
N ALA A 27 -28.70 11.24 -1.52
CA ALA A 27 -27.39 11.82 -1.48
C ALA A 27 -27.16 12.60 -0.16
N GLY A 28 -26.63 11.92 0.85
CA GLY A 28 -26.11 12.54 2.06
C GLY A 28 -24.67 12.99 1.87
N ALA A 29 -24.51 14.19 1.31
CA ALA A 29 -23.36 15.03 1.60
C ALA A 29 -23.30 15.28 3.12
N ASP A 30 -22.07 15.28 3.65
CA ASP A 30 -21.60 15.96 4.86
C ASP A 30 -20.84 15.04 5.82
N THR A 31 -19.52 15.21 5.83
CA THR A 31 -18.76 15.24 7.09
C THR A 31 -17.78 16.41 7.01
N ASP A 32 -18.23 17.51 7.62
CA ASP A 32 -17.48 18.72 7.92
C ASP A 32 -16.44 18.43 9.02
N ALA A 33 -15.16 18.57 8.68
CA ALA A 33 -14.08 18.88 9.61
C ALA A 33 -12.83 19.32 8.82
N GLY A 34 -12.84 20.55 8.31
CA GLY A 34 -11.62 21.13 7.74
C GLY A 34 -11.81 22.43 7.00
N ALA A 35 -12.30 23.47 7.68
CA ALA A 35 -12.26 24.89 7.32
C ALA A 35 -12.33 25.15 5.81
N ASP A 36 -13.52 25.48 5.32
CA ASP A 36 -13.85 25.91 3.96
C ASP A 36 -12.74 26.80 3.38
N ALA A 37 -11.79 26.17 2.68
CA ALA A 37 -10.73 26.89 1.99
C ALA A 37 -11.38 27.52 0.78
N ASP A 38 -11.33 28.86 0.66
CA ASP A 38 -11.87 29.60 -0.48
C ASP A 38 -11.46 28.88 -1.79
N PRO A 39 -12.42 28.42 -2.62
CA PRO A 39 -12.13 27.73 -3.88
C PRO A 39 -11.18 28.51 -4.80
N ARG A 40 -11.14 29.85 -4.68
CA ARG A 40 -10.19 30.70 -5.40
C ARG A 40 -8.76 30.60 -4.85
N ALA A 41 -8.61 30.50 -3.53
CA ALA A 41 -7.32 30.32 -2.87
C ALA A 41 -6.71 28.95 -3.23
N LEU A 42 -7.52 27.87 -3.20
CA LEU A 42 -7.05 26.54 -3.57
C LEU A 42 -6.60 26.48 -5.04
N ARG A 43 -7.36 27.10 -5.96
CA ARG A 43 -6.95 27.22 -7.37
C ARG A 43 -5.63 27.98 -7.55
N LYS A 44 -5.38 29.00 -6.73
CA LYS A 44 -4.11 29.74 -6.72
C LYS A 44 -2.97 28.87 -6.20
N GLN A 45 -3.19 28.09 -5.14
CA GLN A 45 -2.22 27.14 -4.59
C GLN A 45 -1.86 26.05 -5.61
N VAL A 46 -2.85 25.45 -6.27
CA VAL A 46 -2.63 24.47 -7.36
C VAL A 46 -1.76 25.07 -8.46
N ARG A 47 -2.04 26.31 -8.89
CA ARG A 47 -1.22 26.98 -9.91
C ARG A 47 0.23 27.18 -9.44
N SER A 48 0.42 27.67 -8.21
CA SER A 48 1.75 27.87 -7.63
C SER A 48 2.54 26.58 -7.53
N LEU A 49 1.89 25.49 -7.11
CA LEU A 49 2.50 24.16 -7.02
C LEU A 49 2.90 23.63 -8.40
N ASN A 50 2.03 23.80 -9.40
CA ASN A 50 2.31 23.40 -10.78
C ASN A 50 3.51 24.18 -11.38
N GLU A 51 3.61 25.47 -11.08
CA GLU A 51 4.74 26.31 -11.49
C GLU A 51 6.05 25.82 -10.84
N GLN A 52 6.02 25.51 -9.54
CA GLN A 52 7.18 24.96 -8.82
C GLN A 52 7.64 23.61 -9.39
N ILE A 53 6.71 22.68 -9.64
CA ILE A 53 7.03 21.38 -10.24
C ILE A 53 7.64 21.55 -11.63
N THR A 54 7.11 22.47 -12.43
CA THR A 54 7.64 22.75 -13.77
C THR A 54 9.04 23.36 -13.70
N ALA A 55 9.30 24.26 -12.75
CA ALA A 55 10.61 24.86 -12.55
C ALA A 55 11.69 23.84 -12.13
N MET A 56 11.29 22.72 -11.53
CA MET A 56 12.18 21.66 -11.07
C MET A 56 12.52 20.60 -12.13
N GLU A 57 12.16 20.81 -13.40
CA GLU A 57 12.43 19.84 -14.47
C GLU A 57 13.90 19.42 -14.55
N ALA A 58 14.84 20.37 -14.38
CA ALA A 58 16.26 20.07 -14.42
C ALA A 58 16.69 19.11 -13.30
N ALA A 59 16.17 19.32 -12.09
CA ALA A 59 16.45 18.45 -10.93
C ALA A 59 15.85 17.05 -11.14
N PHE A 60 14.60 16.96 -11.61
CA PHE A 60 14.00 15.66 -11.94
C PHE A 60 14.79 14.91 -13.02
N ARG A 61 15.28 15.62 -14.04
CA ARG A 61 16.09 15.01 -15.10
C ARG A 61 17.41 14.47 -14.58
N GLU A 62 18.06 15.19 -13.65
CA GLU A 62 19.32 14.75 -13.03
C GLU A 62 19.13 13.50 -12.16
N ALA A 63 17.98 13.39 -11.49
CA ALA A 63 17.68 12.27 -10.60
C ALA A 63 17.20 10.99 -11.32
N MET A 64 16.76 11.11 -12.58
CA MET A 64 16.11 10.01 -13.30
C MET A 64 17.07 8.97 -13.87
N PRO A 65 16.65 7.69 -13.95
CA PRO A 65 17.34 6.68 -14.75
C PRO A 65 17.43 7.08 -16.24
N GLU A 66 18.55 6.71 -16.88
CA GLU A 66 18.79 6.97 -18.30
C GLU A 66 17.63 6.46 -19.18
N GLY A 67 17.22 7.27 -20.17
CA GLY A 67 16.12 6.95 -21.08
C GLY A 67 14.72 7.32 -20.58
N THR A 68 14.59 7.88 -19.37
CA THR A 68 13.31 8.37 -18.83
C THR A 68 13.09 9.85 -19.21
N SER A 69 11.83 10.24 -19.42
CA SER A 69 11.47 11.62 -19.80
C SER A 69 10.97 12.42 -18.59
N SER A 70 11.73 13.46 -18.20
CA SER A 70 11.35 14.44 -17.17
C SER A 70 10.02 15.12 -17.49
N ALA A 71 9.82 15.50 -18.76
CA ALA A 71 8.59 16.12 -19.25
C ALA A 71 7.36 15.21 -19.06
N ARG A 72 7.54 13.89 -19.21
CA ARG A 72 6.46 12.91 -18.97
C ARG A 72 6.09 12.85 -17.50
N LEU A 73 7.08 12.80 -16.59
CA LEU A 73 6.82 12.82 -15.15
C LEU A 73 6.08 14.09 -14.73
N ILE A 74 6.51 15.26 -15.22
CA ILE A 74 5.83 16.53 -14.90
C ILE A 74 4.37 16.47 -15.35
N ARG A 75 4.10 16.01 -16.57
CA ARG A 75 2.72 15.86 -17.06
C ARG A 75 1.90 14.92 -16.18
N ASP A 76 2.48 13.80 -15.74
CA ASP A 76 1.83 12.84 -14.86
C ASP A 76 1.54 13.46 -13.48
N ALA A 77 2.49 14.21 -12.92
CA ALA A 77 2.36 14.93 -11.66
C ALA A 77 1.24 15.99 -11.71
N LEU A 78 1.22 16.82 -12.77
CA LEU A 78 0.17 17.82 -13.00
C LEU A 78 -1.22 17.17 -13.13
N THR A 79 -1.29 16.01 -13.79
CA THR A 79 -2.53 15.23 -13.90
C THR A 79 -2.97 14.70 -12.53
N CYS A 80 -2.03 14.20 -11.73
CA CYS A 80 -2.28 13.71 -10.37
C CYS A 80 -2.83 14.82 -9.46
N ILE A 81 -2.23 16.01 -9.48
CA ILE A 81 -2.67 17.16 -8.68
C ILE A 81 -4.05 17.65 -9.14
N GLY A 82 -4.31 17.63 -10.45
CA GLY A 82 -5.63 17.97 -10.99
C GLY A 82 -6.74 16.99 -10.55
N GLY A 83 -6.40 15.71 -10.36
CA GLY A 83 -7.32 14.67 -9.89
C GLY A 83 -7.52 14.64 -8.38
N THR A 84 -6.56 15.16 -7.60
CA THR A 84 -6.61 15.21 -6.13
C THR A 84 -6.23 16.61 -5.63
N PRO A 85 -7.19 17.56 -5.63
CA PRO A 85 -6.92 18.95 -5.25
C PRO A 85 -6.43 19.14 -3.81
N GLU A 86 -6.69 18.19 -2.90
CA GLU A 86 -6.18 18.28 -1.52
C GLU A 86 -4.64 18.23 -1.46
N LEU A 87 -3.96 17.72 -2.49
CA LEU A 87 -2.50 17.80 -2.60
C LEU A 87 -1.97 19.23 -2.61
N ALA A 88 -2.78 20.21 -3.00
CA ALA A 88 -2.41 21.63 -2.94
C ALA A 88 -2.50 22.22 -1.52
N ARG A 89 -3.13 21.51 -0.57
CA ARG A 89 -3.12 21.87 0.86
C ARG A 89 -1.88 21.35 1.56
N CYS A 90 -1.24 20.31 1.02
CA CYS A 90 0.00 19.76 1.56
C CYS A 90 1.15 20.76 1.46
N ASP A 91 2.14 20.62 2.34
CA ASP A 91 3.40 21.33 2.16
C ASP A 91 4.00 20.97 0.78
N ALA A 92 4.28 22.01 0.00
CA ALA A 92 4.82 21.88 -1.35
C ALA A 92 6.14 21.11 -1.38
N GLN A 93 6.95 21.20 -0.33
CA GLN A 93 8.19 20.42 -0.22
C GLN A 93 7.91 18.91 -0.19
N THR A 94 6.89 18.47 0.56
CA THR A 94 6.52 17.05 0.62
C THR A 94 5.99 16.51 -0.70
N VAL A 95 5.24 17.32 -1.45
CA VAL A 95 4.76 16.96 -2.79
C VAL A 95 5.93 16.80 -3.75
N VAL A 96 6.82 17.77 -3.77
CA VAL A 96 8.01 17.75 -4.63
C VAL A 96 8.95 16.60 -4.25
N GLY A 97 9.17 16.35 -2.95
CA GLY A 97 10.00 15.26 -2.46
C GLY A 97 9.43 13.89 -2.87
N ALA A 98 8.11 13.69 -2.76
CA ALA A 98 7.46 12.47 -3.24
C ALA A 98 7.63 12.29 -4.77
N LEU A 99 7.55 13.37 -5.55
CA LEU A 99 7.82 13.34 -7.00
C LEU A 99 9.30 13.09 -7.31
N MET A 100 10.21 13.59 -6.49
CA MET A 100 11.65 13.34 -6.62
C MET A 100 11.97 11.87 -6.40
N THR A 101 11.38 11.24 -5.38
CA THR A 101 11.51 9.80 -5.17
C THR A 101 10.90 9.00 -6.33
N CYS A 102 9.79 9.45 -6.92
CA CYS A 102 9.26 8.86 -8.16
C CYS A 102 10.26 8.99 -9.32
N ALA A 103 10.91 10.15 -9.46
CA ALA A 103 11.91 10.41 -10.50
C ALA A 103 13.11 9.46 -10.35
N GLN A 104 13.67 9.35 -9.14
CA GLN A 104 14.81 8.47 -8.83
C GLN A 104 14.50 6.99 -9.08
N LEU A 105 13.29 6.55 -8.72
CA LEU A 105 12.86 5.17 -8.98
C LEU A 105 12.40 4.95 -10.44
N GLY A 106 12.26 6.00 -11.25
CA GLY A 106 11.66 5.92 -12.59
C GLY A 106 10.19 5.49 -12.58
N LEU A 107 9.48 5.74 -11.48
CA LEU A 107 8.06 5.44 -11.33
C LEU A 107 7.19 6.61 -11.77
N ARG A 108 5.97 6.31 -12.22
CA ARG A 108 5.04 7.29 -12.77
C ARG A 108 3.84 7.47 -11.83
N PRO A 109 3.65 8.64 -11.20
CA PRO A 109 2.59 8.87 -10.23
C PRO A 109 1.24 9.12 -10.93
N GLY A 110 0.14 8.59 -10.37
CA GLY A 110 -1.22 9.00 -10.72
C GLY A 110 -1.67 8.70 -12.16
N VAL A 111 -0.94 7.85 -12.90
CA VAL A 111 -1.29 7.47 -14.28
C VAL A 111 -2.36 6.38 -14.26
N PRO A 112 -3.58 6.64 -14.78
CA PRO A 112 -4.65 5.65 -14.81
C PRO A 112 -4.24 4.37 -15.53
N GLY A 113 -4.52 3.22 -14.91
CA GLY A 113 -4.22 1.90 -15.47
C GLY A 113 -2.76 1.45 -15.29
N LEU A 114 -1.80 2.37 -15.10
CA LEU A 114 -0.41 2.01 -14.84
C LEU A 114 -0.18 1.68 -13.36
N ASN A 115 -0.75 2.48 -12.45
CA ASN A 115 -0.77 2.23 -10.99
C ASN A 115 0.63 1.98 -10.38
N HIS A 116 1.66 2.69 -10.85
CA HIS A 116 3.03 2.57 -10.33
C HIS A 116 3.18 3.22 -8.96
N ALA A 117 2.67 4.44 -8.79
CA ALA A 117 2.76 5.20 -7.56
C ALA A 117 1.57 6.16 -7.42
N TRP A 118 1.28 6.53 -6.19
CA TRP A 118 0.22 7.45 -5.79
C TRP A 118 0.77 8.44 -4.78
N LEU A 119 0.41 9.71 -4.92
CA LEU A 119 0.62 10.70 -3.87
C LEU A 119 -0.68 10.80 -3.09
N ILE A 120 -0.62 10.52 -1.79
CA ILE A 120 -1.78 10.58 -0.92
C ILE A 120 -1.60 11.74 0.05
N PRO A 121 -2.52 12.72 0.07
CA PRO A 121 -2.53 13.75 1.10
C PRO A 121 -2.88 13.10 2.44
N ASP A 122 -2.08 13.35 3.47
CA ASP A 122 -2.33 12.90 4.82
C ASP A 122 -2.07 14.04 5.81
N VAL A 123 -2.71 13.97 6.98
CA VAL A 123 -2.46 14.92 8.06
C VAL A 123 -1.43 14.31 8.99
N ASN A 124 -0.32 15.00 9.21
CA ASN A 124 0.65 14.61 10.20
C ASN A 124 0.02 14.73 11.60
N PRO A 125 -0.12 13.64 12.37
CA PRO A 125 -0.80 13.67 13.65
C PRO A 125 -0.01 14.44 14.73
N LEU A 126 1.29 14.65 14.54
CA LEU A 126 2.15 15.37 15.49
C LEU A 126 2.12 16.88 15.25
N THR A 127 2.16 17.31 13.99
CA THR A 127 2.24 18.73 13.61
C THR A 127 0.89 19.32 13.20
N GLY A 128 -0.09 18.48 12.87
CA GLY A 128 -1.38 18.89 12.29
C GLY A 128 -1.28 19.40 10.85
N GLN A 129 -0.09 19.32 10.22
CA GLN A 129 0.12 19.82 8.86
C GLN A 129 -0.28 18.77 7.83
N TYR A 130 -0.77 19.24 6.67
CA TYR A 130 -1.00 18.38 5.53
C TYR A 130 0.32 18.08 4.84
N GLU A 131 0.56 16.82 4.54
CA GLU A 131 1.77 16.34 3.89
C GLU A 131 1.42 15.33 2.80
N ALA A 132 2.25 15.23 1.78
CA ALA A 132 2.08 14.24 0.72
C ALA A 132 2.92 12.99 1.04
N THR A 133 2.25 11.87 1.23
CA THR A 133 2.88 10.54 1.37
C THR A 133 2.95 9.85 0.03
N LEU A 134 4.12 9.28 -0.29
CA LEU A 134 4.28 8.45 -1.49
C LEU A 134 3.85 7.01 -1.19
N LEU A 135 2.86 6.50 -1.92
CA LEU A 135 2.50 5.09 -1.91
C LEU A 135 2.79 4.42 -3.25
N ILE A 136 3.72 3.47 -3.21
CA ILE A 136 4.10 2.66 -4.36
C ILE A 136 3.02 1.59 -4.56
N GLY A 137 2.50 1.53 -5.79
CA GLY A 137 1.51 0.54 -6.19
C GLY A 137 2.17 -0.82 -6.45
N TYR A 138 1.36 -1.89 -6.43
CA TYR A 138 1.87 -3.24 -6.67
C TYR A 138 2.54 -3.38 -8.05
N ARG A 139 2.03 -2.66 -9.07
CA ARG A 139 2.64 -2.65 -10.41
C ARG A 139 4.00 -1.95 -10.41
N GLY A 140 4.17 -0.91 -9.59
CA GLY A 140 5.47 -0.26 -9.40
C GLY A 140 6.48 -1.23 -8.79
N TYR A 141 6.09 -1.99 -7.77
CA TYR A 141 6.96 -3.04 -7.21
C TYR A 141 7.32 -4.12 -8.23
N ILE A 142 6.36 -4.58 -9.04
CA ILE A 142 6.61 -5.57 -10.09
C ILE A 142 7.59 -5.00 -11.14
N GLU A 143 7.39 -3.76 -11.59
CA GLU A 143 8.26 -3.09 -12.55
C GLU A 143 9.71 -2.99 -12.03
N LEU A 144 9.89 -2.59 -10.77
CA LEU A 144 11.21 -2.53 -10.14
C LEU A 144 11.85 -3.92 -9.96
N ALA A 145 11.05 -4.94 -9.68
CA ALA A 145 11.53 -6.31 -9.58
C ALA A 145 12.00 -6.86 -10.94
N TYR A 146 11.32 -6.51 -12.04
CA TYR A 146 11.72 -6.92 -13.39
C TYR A 146 13.04 -6.29 -13.88
N ARG A 147 13.55 -5.27 -13.19
CA ARG A 147 14.90 -4.73 -13.48
C ARG A 147 16.01 -5.71 -13.12
N HIS A 148 15.73 -6.69 -12.26
CA HIS A 148 16.69 -7.74 -11.95
C HIS A 148 16.72 -8.78 -13.08
N PRO A 149 17.88 -9.11 -13.67
CA PRO A 149 17.99 -9.95 -14.88
C PRO A 149 17.42 -11.37 -14.69
N ASP A 150 17.45 -11.87 -13.46
CA ASP A 150 16.96 -13.21 -13.14
C ASP A 150 15.44 -13.28 -13.08
N VAL A 151 14.73 -12.17 -12.85
CA VAL A 151 13.27 -12.18 -12.66
C VAL A 151 12.56 -12.19 -14.02
N LYS A 152 11.84 -13.28 -14.32
CA LYS A 152 11.14 -13.46 -15.61
C LYS A 152 9.64 -13.17 -15.53
N ALA A 153 8.98 -13.58 -14.45
CA ALA A 153 7.55 -13.35 -14.27
C ALA A 153 7.19 -13.26 -12.79
N ILE A 154 6.29 -12.36 -12.42
CA ILE A 154 5.71 -12.28 -11.08
C ILE A 154 4.19 -12.40 -11.19
N SER A 155 3.59 -13.26 -10.38
CA SER A 155 2.14 -13.44 -10.32
C SER A 155 1.66 -13.55 -8.88
N THR A 156 0.57 -12.86 -8.57
CA THR A 156 -0.18 -13.05 -7.32
C THR A 156 -1.52 -13.69 -7.62
N ARG A 157 -1.96 -14.61 -6.78
CA ARG A 157 -3.25 -15.29 -6.95
C ARG A 157 -4.05 -15.29 -5.65
N THR A 158 -5.35 -15.16 -5.82
CA THR A 158 -6.35 -15.43 -4.78
C THR A 158 -6.87 -16.85 -5.01
N VAL A 159 -6.91 -17.63 -3.93
CA VAL A 159 -7.55 -18.95 -3.88
C VAL A 159 -8.91 -18.77 -3.22
N TYR A 160 -9.94 -19.28 -3.85
CA TYR A 160 -11.31 -19.24 -3.37
C TYR A 160 -11.73 -20.59 -2.81
N SER A 161 -12.83 -20.61 -2.05
CA SER A 161 -13.30 -21.81 -1.33
C SER A 161 -13.61 -23.01 -2.22
N LYS A 162 -13.95 -22.80 -3.49
CA LYS A 162 -14.25 -23.90 -4.44
C LYS A 162 -13.04 -24.27 -5.33
N ASP A 163 -11.89 -23.63 -5.15
CA ASP A 163 -10.69 -23.98 -5.89
C ASP A 163 -9.99 -25.19 -5.26
N GLU A 164 -9.31 -25.99 -6.07
CA GLU A 164 -8.40 -27.00 -5.55
C GLU A 164 -7.04 -26.36 -5.26
N PHE A 165 -6.57 -26.49 -4.02
CA PHE A 165 -5.30 -25.94 -3.58
C PHE A 165 -4.52 -26.92 -2.72
N PHE A 166 -3.36 -27.34 -3.22
CA PHE A 166 -2.40 -28.20 -2.52
C PHE A 166 -1.07 -27.47 -2.40
N SER A 167 -0.53 -27.43 -1.18
CA SER A 167 0.75 -26.83 -0.85
C SER A 167 1.54 -27.84 -0.03
N GLU A 168 2.63 -28.34 -0.59
CA GLU A 168 3.47 -29.37 0.03
C GLU A 168 4.92 -28.90 0.04
N PHE A 169 5.58 -29.03 1.18
CA PHE A 169 7.04 -28.87 1.26
C PHE A 169 7.67 -30.23 0.96
N VAL A 170 8.33 -30.34 -0.19
CA VAL A 170 8.91 -31.61 -0.66
C VAL A 170 10.43 -31.55 -0.51
N VAL A 171 11.00 -32.59 0.11
CA VAL A 171 12.44 -32.80 0.16
C VAL A 171 12.76 -34.01 -0.71
N GLU A 172 13.38 -33.78 -1.87
CA GLU A 172 13.74 -34.83 -2.82
C GLU A 172 15.19 -34.66 -3.24
N ASN A 173 15.98 -35.74 -3.20
CA ASN A 173 17.41 -35.75 -3.54
C ASN A 173 18.24 -34.68 -2.80
N GLY A 174 17.90 -34.40 -1.54
CA GLY A 174 18.57 -33.38 -0.72
C GLY A 174 18.24 -31.94 -1.09
N GLN A 175 17.28 -31.71 -1.99
CA GLN A 175 16.79 -30.38 -2.35
C GLN A 175 15.39 -30.17 -1.77
N CYS A 176 15.20 -29.06 -1.07
CA CYS A 176 13.91 -28.61 -0.58
C CYS A 176 13.22 -27.78 -1.67
N ARG A 177 11.96 -28.11 -1.99
CA ARG A 177 11.15 -27.35 -2.96
C ARG A 177 9.71 -27.26 -2.49
N ASP A 178 9.14 -26.07 -2.61
CA ASP A 178 7.70 -25.89 -2.44
C ASP A 178 6.96 -26.36 -3.69
N ARG A 179 6.05 -27.32 -3.50
CA ARG A 179 5.14 -27.77 -4.54
C ARG A 179 3.77 -27.16 -4.30
N LEU A 180 3.40 -26.24 -5.18
CA LEU A 180 2.09 -25.60 -5.17
C LEU A 180 1.27 -26.04 -6.38
N VAL A 181 0.09 -26.60 -6.14
CA VAL A 181 -0.90 -26.91 -7.17
C VAL A 181 -2.17 -26.12 -6.85
N HIS A 182 -2.49 -25.16 -7.71
CA HIS A 182 -3.73 -24.39 -7.63
C HIS A 182 -4.51 -24.61 -8.93
N ARG A 183 -5.70 -25.22 -8.83
CA ARG A 183 -6.65 -25.35 -9.94
C ARG A 183 -7.88 -24.50 -9.63
N PRO A 184 -8.00 -23.31 -10.26
CA PRO A 184 -9.21 -22.53 -10.19
C PRO A 184 -10.44 -23.34 -10.60
N SER A 185 -11.56 -23.17 -9.89
CA SER A 185 -12.83 -23.65 -10.41
C SER A 185 -13.12 -23.00 -11.77
N MET A 186 -13.69 -23.78 -12.69
CA MET A 186 -14.10 -23.31 -14.02
C MET A 186 -15.43 -22.55 -13.97
N ASP A 187 -16.15 -22.61 -12.85
CA ASP A 187 -17.38 -21.86 -12.63
C ASP A 187 -17.07 -20.40 -12.27
N ASP A 188 -17.94 -19.47 -12.71
CA ASP A 188 -17.81 -18.04 -12.37
C ASP A 188 -17.94 -17.80 -10.86
N ASP A 189 -18.83 -18.54 -10.17
CA ASP A 189 -18.94 -18.52 -8.72
C ASP A 189 -17.91 -19.47 -8.09
N ARG A 190 -16.69 -18.95 -7.88
CA ARG A 190 -15.59 -19.64 -7.19
C ARG A 190 -15.76 -19.65 -5.66
N GLY A 191 -16.78 -18.98 -5.13
CA GLY A 191 -17.04 -18.83 -3.70
C GLY A 191 -16.22 -17.70 -3.05
N ARG A 192 -15.98 -17.82 -1.74
CA ARG A 192 -15.34 -16.76 -0.95
C ARG A 192 -13.81 -16.85 -1.03
N PRO A 193 -13.06 -15.73 -1.02
CA PRO A 193 -11.61 -15.75 -0.89
C PRO A 193 -11.18 -16.50 0.37
N SER A 194 -10.19 -17.37 0.25
CA SER A 194 -9.70 -18.23 1.32
C SER A 194 -8.22 -18.02 1.60
N LYS A 195 -7.39 -17.92 0.56
CA LYS A 195 -5.94 -17.79 0.68
C LYS A 195 -5.36 -16.87 -0.39
N TYR A 196 -4.18 -16.32 -0.11
CA TYR A 196 -3.42 -15.47 -1.00
C TYR A 196 -1.98 -15.94 -1.08
N TYR A 197 -1.40 -15.94 -2.28
CA TYR A 197 0.01 -16.27 -2.48
C TYR A 197 0.60 -15.51 -3.66
N ALA A 198 1.93 -15.41 -3.68
CA ALA A 198 2.70 -14.87 -4.79
C ALA A 198 3.70 -15.91 -5.31
N VAL A 199 4.04 -15.79 -6.58
CA VAL A 199 4.99 -16.64 -7.29
C VAL A 199 5.87 -15.74 -8.14
N ALA A 200 7.17 -16.00 -8.13
CA ALA A 200 8.10 -15.45 -9.08
C ALA A 200 8.82 -16.55 -9.84
N GLN A 201 8.86 -16.43 -11.16
CA GLN A 201 9.70 -17.24 -12.03
C GLN A 201 11.04 -16.54 -12.17
N LEU A 202 12.11 -17.23 -11.77
CA LEU A 202 13.49 -16.85 -11.96
C LEU A 202 14.12 -17.69 -13.07
N ASP A 203 15.27 -17.26 -13.59
CA ASP A 203 16.03 -18.03 -14.59
C ASP A 203 16.42 -19.43 -14.08
N GLY A 204 16.76 -19.52 -12.78
CA GLY A 204 17.16 -20.77 -12.11
C GLY A 204 16.04 -21.57 -11.45
N GLY A 205 14.78 -21.13 -11.51
CA GLY A 205 13.68 -21.84 -10.84
C GLY A 205 12.45 -21.00 -10.54
N VAL A 206 11.58 -21.50 -9.67
CA VAL A 206 10.36 -20.79 -9.25
C VAL A 206 10.40 -20.61 -7.74
N VAL A 207 10.21 -19.36 -7.31
CA VAL A 207 10.00 -19.00 -5.91
C VAL A 207 8.51 -18.91 -5.67
N VAL A 208 8.03 -19.65 -4.68
CA VAL A 208 6.62 -19.61 -4.25
C VAL A 208 6.60 -19.16 -2.80
N THR A 209 5.84 -18.12 -2.49
CA THR A 209 5.72 -17.64 -1.12
C THR A 209 4.81 -18.53 -0.29
N GLU A 210 5.03 -18.58 1.03
CA GLU A 210 4.03 -19.09 1.97
C GLU A 210 2.67 -18.44 1.71
N HIS A 211 1.61 -19.24 1.61
CA HIS A 211 0.27 -18.72 1.43
C HIS A 211 -0.27 -18.13 2.73
N TRP A 212 -0.96 -17.00 2.65
CA TRP A 212 -1.65 -16.40 3.79
C TRP A 212 -3.14 -16.72 3.73
N SER A 213 -3.71 -17.13 4.85
CA SER A 213 -5.16 -17.30 4.97
C SER A 213 -5.87 -15.94 4.93
N GLN A 214 -7.17 -15.96 4.59
CA GLN A 214 -8.07 -14.81 4.70
C GLN A 214 -7.97 -14.15 6.07
N GLN A 215 -7.98 -14.95 7.14
CA GLN A 215 -7.86 -14.47 8.52
C GLN A 215 -6.53 -13.77 8.79
N ARG A 216 -5.39 -14.33 8.36
CA ARG A 216 -4.07 -13.70 8.51
C ARG A 216 -4.00 -12.37 7.74
N MET A 217 -4.66 -12.31 6.58
CA MET A 217 -4.74 -11.09 5.78
C MET A 217 -5.62 -10.02 6.44
N GLU A 218 -6.73 -10.41 7.06
CA GLU A 218 -7.57 -9.51 7.86
C GLU A 218 -6.82 -8.98 9.09
N GLN A 219 -6.04 -9.81 9.77
CA GLN A 219 -5.15 -9.35 10.86
C GLN A 219 -4.10 -8.34 10.36
N HIS A 220 -3.53 -8.57 9.18
CA HIS A 220 -2.62 -7.60 8.55
C HIS A 220 -3.34 -6.28 8.25
N ARG A 221 -4.54 -6.33 7.67
CA ARG A 221 -5.39 -5.15 7.45
C ARG A 221 -5.60 -4.41 8.77
N ASP A 222 -6.05 -5.09 9.80
CA ASP A 222 -6.46 -4.43 11.04
C ASP A 222 -5.30 -3.70 11.74
N LYS A 223 -4.07 -4.17 11.51
CA LYS A 223 -2.81 -3.58 12.00
C LYS A 223 -2.31 -2.39 11.16
N TYR A 224 -2.42 -2.46 9.84
CA TYR A 224 -1.77 -1.49 8.93
C TYR A 224 -2.73 -0.60 8.14
N ALA A 225 -4.03 -0.89 8.14
CA ALA A 225 -5.00 -0.07 7.46
C ALA A 225 -5.19 1.26 8.20
N ARG A 226 -5.33 2.34 7.43
CA ARG A 226 -5.69 3.63 7.98
C ARG A 226 -7.05 3.56 8.66
N ARG A 227 -7.18 4.31 9.75
CA ARG A 227 -8.41 4.40 10.53
C ARG A 227 -8.81 5.86 10.68
N THR A 228 -10.10 6.10 10.54
CA THR A 228 -10.73 7.39 10.83
C THR A 228 -11.85 7.13 11.82
N ASN A 229 -11.83 7.81 12.97
CA ASN A 229 -12.82 7.61 14.04
C ASN A 229 -12.97 6.14 14.49
N GLY A 230 -11.85 5.40 14.54
CA GLY A 230 -11.81 3.99 14.94
C GLY A 230 -12.24 2.99 13.86
N GLN A 231 -12.85 3.45 12.77
CA GLN A 231 -13.22 2.60 11.63
C GLN A 231 -12.11 2.55 10.60
N ILE A 232 -11.92 1.38 9.99
CA ILE A 232 -10.99 1.23 8.87
C ILE A 232 -11.50 2.08 7.72
N THR A 233 -10.62 2.79 7.03
CA THR A 233 -10.97 3.58 5.85
C THR A 233 -10.06 3.25 4.67
N GLY A 234 -10.52 3.59 3.47
CA GLY A 234 -9.72 3.48 2.25
C GLY A 234 -9.74 2.10 1.56
N PRO A 235 -8.69 1.77 0.79
CA PRO A 235 -8.69 0.66 -0.17
C PRO A 235 -8.89 -0.73 0.43
N TRP A 236 -8.68 -0.88 1.73
CA TRP A 236 -8.91 -2.15 2.43
C TRP A 236 -10.40 -2.52 2.54
N ILE A 237 -11.31 -1.56 2.40
CA ILE A 237 -12.76 -1.80 2.34
C ILE A 237 -13.20 -2.03 0.90
N THR A 238 -12.84 -1.12 -0.01
CA THR A 238 -13.33 -1.13 -1.39
C THR A 238 -12.61 -2.14 -2.27
N HIS A 239 -11.33 -2.43 -1.99
CA HIS A 239 -10.43 -3.21 -2.85
C HIS A 239 -9.55 -4.18 -2.05
N PHE A 240 -10.15 -4.90 -1.08
CA PHE A 240 -9.44 -5.83 -0.19
C PHE A 240 -8.51 -6.81 -0.92
N GLU A 241 -8.98 -7.46 -2.00
CA GLU A 241 -8.17 -8.42 -2.74
C GLU A 241 -6.93 -7.79 -3.40
N GLN A 242 -7.04 -6.56 -3.91
CA GLN A 242 -5.89 -5.88 -4.50
C GLN A 242 -4.85 -5.53 -3.43
N MET A 243 -5.33 -5.13 -2.24
CA MET A 243 -4.47 -4.88 -1.08
C MET A 243 -3.80 -6.15 -0.55
N ALA A 244 -4.53 -7.27 -0.54
CA ALA A 244 -3.98 -8.57 -0.20
C ALA A 244 -2.86 -8.98 -1.17
N ARG A 245 -3.09 -8.80 -2.48
CA ARG A 245 -2.06 -9.05 -3.51
C ARG A 245 -0.85 -8.13 -3.37
N LYS A 246 -1.05 -6.82 -3.13
CA LYS A 246 0.06 -5.88 -2.82
C LYS A 246 0.86 -6.37 -1.62
N THR A 247 0.17 -6.85 -0.59
CA THR A 247 0.79 -7.35 0.65
C THR A 247 1.66 -8.58 0.39
N MET A 248 1.17 -9.54 -0.41
CA MET A 248 1.94 -10.74 -0.78
C MET A 248 3.20 -10.41 -1.60
N ILE A 249 3.16 -9.37 -2.44
CA ILE A 249 4.35 -8.89 -3.16
C ILE A 249 5.30 -8.20 -2.18
N ARG A 250 4.88 -7.12 -1.53
CA ARG A 250 5.78 -6.25 -0.76
C ARG A 250 6.50 -6.97 0.39
N GLY A 251 5.84 -7.97 0.99
CA GLY A 251 6.30 -8.61 2.21
C GLY A 251 6.95 -9.96 1.94
N PRO A 252 6.16 -11.03 1.73
CA PRO A 252 6.68 -12.37 1.49
C PRO A 252 7.56 -12.47 0.25
N LEU A 253 7.08 -12.02 -0.91
CA LEU A 253 7.78 -12.26 -2.17
C LEU A 253 9.15 -11.57 -2.22
N VAL A 254 9.22 -10.28 -1.85
CA VAL A 254 10.49 -9.55 -1.93
C VAL A 254 11.55 -10.09 -0.95
N LYS A 255 11.16 -10.75 0.15
CA LYS A 255 12.12 -11.40 1.06
C LYS A 255 12.82 -12.60 0.42
N ASP A 256 12.15 -13.28 -0.51
CA ASP A 256 12.62 -14.51 -1.14
C ASP A 256 13.23 -14.26 -2.53
N LEU A 257 13.09 -13.05 -3.07
CA LEU A 257 13.65 -12.65 -4.36
C LEU A 257 15.05 -12.04 -4.23
N PRO A 258 15.92 -12.19 -5.25
CA PRO A 258 17.10 -11.34 -5.35
C PRO A 258 16.65 -9.89 -5.58
N ILE A 259 16.94 -9.02 -4.61
CA ILE A 259 16.43 -7.64 -4.57
C ILE A 259 17.29 -6.76 -5.47
N SER A 260 16.68 -6.11 -6.46
CA SER A 260 17.34 -5.01 -7.18
C SER A 260 17.53 -3.81 -6.24
N ALA A 261 18.61 -3.04 -6.41
CA ALA A 261 18.87 -1.87 -5.56
C ALA A 261 17.64 -0.92 -5.49
N ASP A 262 17.03 -0.64 -6.64
CA ASP A 262 15.84 0.20 -6.73
C ASP A 262 14.63 -0.36 -5.97
N LEU A 263 14.42 -1.69 -5.99
CA LEU A 263 13.34 -2.34 -5.24
C LEU A 263 13.59 -2.24 -3.73
N GLY A 264 14.85 -2.36 -3.30
CA GLY A 264 15.24 -2.15 -1.90
C GLY A 264 14.94 -0.72 -1.44
N VAL A 265 15.32 0.28 -2.23
CA VAL A 265 15.02 1.70 -1.97
C VAL A 265 13.51 1.91 -1.93
N ALA A 266 12.76 1.41 -2.92
CA ALA A 266 11.31 1.53 -2.97
C ALA A 266 10.63 0.96 -1.72
N LEU A 267 11.06 -0.21 -1.24
CA LEU A 267 10.55 -0.80 -0.01
C LEU A 267 10.87 0.04 1.22
N ALA A 268 12.02 0.70 1.26
CA ALA A 268 12.44 1.54 2.37
C ALA A 268 11.66 2.87 2.43
N VAL A 269 11.31 3.45 1.28
CA VAL A 269 10.65 4.77 1.19
C VAL A 269 9.12 4.72 1.06
N ASP A 270 8.51 3.58 0.70
CA ASP A 270 7.04 3.46 0.55
C ASP A 270 6.32 3.89 1.84
N ASP A 271 5.17 4.56 1.73
CA ASP A 271 4.43 5.08 2.90
C ASP A 271 5.24 6.07 3.75
N GLY A 272 6.33 6.63 3.20
CA GLY A 272 7.13 7.66 3.81
C GLY A 272 6.81 9.06 3.29
N VAL A 273 7.23 10.07 4.04
CA VAL A 273 7.18 11.49 3.66
C VAL A 273 8.61 11.99 3.49
N ARG A 274 8.86 12.64 2.36
CA ARG A 274 10.15 13.23 2.03
C ARG A 274 10.00 14.74 1.90
N GLU A 275 10.67 15.49 2.75
CA GLU A 275 10.66 16.96 2.74
C GLU A 275 11.83 17.54 1.93
N ASP A 276 12.88 16.75 1.71
CA ASP A 276 14.08 17.18 0.99
C ASP A 276 13.88 17.08 -0.54
N PRO A 277 14.08 18.16 -1.31
CA PRO A 277 13.95 18.15 -2.76
C PRO A 277 15.27 17.87 -3.54
N ASP A 278 16.38 17.56 -2.87
CA ASP A 278 17.69 17.40 -3.51
C ASP A 278 17.71 16.14 -4.41
N PRO A 279 17.96 16.27 -5.72
CA PRO A 279 18.02 15.12 -6.62
C PRO A 279 19.12 14.09 -6.27
N LYS A 280 20.16 14.49 -5.53
CA LYS A 280 21.31 13.64 -5.17
C LYS A 280 21.21 12.98 -3.81
N ALA A 281 20.26 13.42 -2.98
CA ALA A 281 20.07 12.82 -1.67
C ALA A 281 19.64 11.36 -1.79
N ASP A 282 20.16 10.51 -0.90
CA ASP A 282 19.72 9.13 -0.78
C ASP A 282 18.26 9.13 -0.30
N PRO A 283 17.32 8.58 -1.10
CA PRO A 283 15.91 8.55 -0.74
C PRO A 283 15.64 7.92 0.62
N VAL A 284 16.44 6.93 1.02
CA VAL A 284 16.27 6.20 2.28
C VAL A 284 16.61 7.09 3.48
N GLU A 285 17.61 7.96 3.35
CA GLU A 285 18.05 8.84 4.43
C GLU A 285 17.11 10.03 4.63
N VAL A 286 16.56 10.57 3.54
CA VAL A 286 15.72 11.78 3.59
C VAL A 286 14.22 11.50 3.67
N THR A 287 13.82 10.22 3.61
CA THR A 287 12.42 9.83 3.76
C THR A 287 12.12 9.42 5.20
N ILE A 288 11.18 10.12 5.82
CA ILE A 288 10.72 9.82 7.17
C ILE A 288 9.53 8.88 7.09
N ARG A 289 9.66 7.68 7.68
CA ARG A 289 8.55 6.75 7.89
C ARG A 289 8.04 6.87 9.31
N ARG A 290 6.77 7.21 9.45
CA ARG A 290 6.11 7.26 10.76
C ARG A 290 5.48 5.91 11.04
N THR A 291 6.09 5.12 11.92
CA THR A 291 5.45 3.92 12.45
C THR A 291 4.25 4.32 13.32
N VAL A 292 3.14 3.60 13.17
CA VAL A 292 1.87 3.82 13.89
C VAL A 292 2.06 3.85 15.43
N ASP A 293 3.14 3.27 15.95
CA ASP A 293 3.48 3.27 17.38
C ASP A 293 4.01 4.60 17.94
N GLN A 294 4.43 5.56 17.11
CA GLN A 294 4.91 6.87 17.61
C GLN A 294 3.80 7.89 17.89
N ALA A 295 2.53 7.48 17.79
CA ALA A 295 1.37 8.30 18.12
C ALA A 295 0.89 8.15 19.58
N GLN A 296 1.69 7.56 20.47
CA GLN A 296 1.46 7.73 21.92
C GLN A 296 2.14 9.03 22.36
N PRO A 297 1.39 10.03 22.87
CA PRO A 297 2.04 11.16 23.52
C PRO A 297 2.80 10.60 24.73
N ASN A 298 4.13 10.75 24.72
CA ASN A 298 4.98 10.57 25.88
C ASN A 298 4.55 11.59 26.95
N GLY A 299 3.49 11.27 27.69
CA GLY A 299 3.12 11.90 28.94
C GLY A 299 3.69 11.07 30.07
N ASP A 300 5.00 11.17 30.28
CA ASP A 300 5.63 10.92 31.58
C ASP A 300 7.02 11.57 31.56
N ALA A 301 7.02 12.89 31.74
CA ALA A 301 8.18 13.57 32.32
C ALA A 301 8.29 13.15 33.80
N PRO A 302 9.50 12.99 34.34
CA PRO A 302 9.71 12.37 35.64
C PRO A 302 9.13 13.25 36.74
N ALA A 303 8.25 12.68 37.56
CA ALA A 303 7.71 13.35 38.74
C ALA A 303 8.88 13.70 39.68
N ALA A 304 9.10 15.00 39.83
CA ALA A 304 10.00 15.58 40.79
C ALA A 304 9.63 15.11 42.20
N SER A 305 10.63 14.59 42.91
CA SER A 305 10.62 14.38 44.35
C SER A 305 10.36 15.71 45.07
N THR A 306 9.16 15.87 45.63
CA THR A 306 8.93 16.78 46.75
C THR A 306 8.54 15.93 47.96
N ALA A 307 9.53 15.71 48.82
CA ALA A 307 9.33 15.36 50.21
C ALA A 307 8.78 16.58 50.94
N GLU A 308 7.60 16.48 51.57
CA GLU A 308 7.27 17.15 52.84
C GLU A 308 5.88 16.69 53.31
N GLU A 309 5.82 15.85 54.33
CA GLU A 309 4.86 16.06 55.43
C GLU A 309 5.28 15.24 56.66
N ALA A 310 5.81 15.95 57.65
CA ALA A 310 5.93 15.51 59.02
C ALA A 310 4.65 15.89 59.79
N ARG A 311 4.30 15.06 60.79
CA ARG A 311 3.41 15.30 61.96
C ARG A 311 1.95 14.83 61.84
N SER A 312 1.69 13.62 62.30
CA SER A 312 1.07 13.35 63.62
C SER A 312 1.22 11.88 63.99
#